data_AF-A0A4Y7K887-F1
#
_entry.id   AF-A0A4Y7K887-F1
#
_cell.length_a   1.000
_cell.length_b   1.000
_cell.length_c   1.000
_cell.angle_alpha   90.00
_cell.angle_beta   90.00
_cell.angle_gamma   90.00
#
_symmetry.space_group_name_H-M   'P 1'
#
loop_
_entity.id
_entity.type
_entity.pdbx_description
1 polymer ?
#
loop_
_entity_poly.entity_id
_entity_poly.type
_entity_poly.pdbx_seq_one_letter_code
_entity_poly.pdbx_strand_id
1 'polypeptide(L)'
;MSKWNCKPNVVSYSAIIDSLCKGGLVDEALVVFSEMHRDLSVVPNVVVYTSLINGLCNSGRLIEVKRLFDDMVSRRISADVKTYNCMIHGHCLHGEQEEARRYLD
;
A
#
# COMPACT_ATOMS: atom_id res chain seq x y z
N MET A 1 -0.04 -3.85 21.21
CA MET A 1 1.38 -4.21 21.41
C MET A 1 2.00 -3.62 22.69
N SER A 2 1.27 -2.83 23.50
CA SER A 2 1.77 -2.20 24.73
C SER A 2 1.86 -3.12 25.97
N LYS A 3 1.23 -4.31 25.95
CA LYS A 3 1.20 -5.22 27.12
C LYS A 3 2.55 -5.88 27.43
N TRP A 4 3.46 -5.98 26.46
CA TRP A 4 4.70 -6.76 26.57
C TRP A 4 5.98 -5.94 26.31
N ASN A 5 5.89 -4.61 26.24
CA ASN A 5 7.01 -3.71 25.92
C ASN A 5 7.75 -4.04 24.61
N CYS A 6 7.11 -4.78 23.69
CA CYS A 6 7.67 -5.06 22.37
C CYS A 6 7.38 -3.89 21.43
N LYS A 7 8.44 -3.24 20.94
CA LYS A 7 8.29 -2.23 19.88
C LYS A 7 7.86 -2.91 18.58
N PRO A 8 6.80 -2.42 17.91
CA PRO A 8 6.44 -2.89 16.59
C PRO A 8 7.61 -2.69 15.62
N ASN A 9 7.82 -3.63 14.71
CA ASN A 9 8.80 -3.52 13.64
C ASN A 9 8.09 -3.58 12.27
N VAL A 10 8.84 -3.48 11.18
CA VAL A 10 8.30 -3.50 9.81
C VAL A 10 7.46 -4.75 9.53
N VAL A 11 7.81 -5.90 10.09
CA VAL A 11 7.07 -7.15 9.91
C VAL A 11 5.71 -7.09 10.60
N SER A 12 5.67 -6.60 11.83
CA SER A 12 4.43 -6.40 12.58
C SER A 12 3.48 -5.42 11.89
N TYR A 13 3.99 -4.26 11.45
CA TYR A 13 3.19 -3.29 10.71
C TYR A 13 2.69 -3.86 9.37
N SER A 14 3.57 -4.51 8.61
CA SER A 14 3.23 -5.11 7.32
C SER A 14 2.12 -6.15 7.45
N ALA A 15 2.15 -7.00 8.49
CA ALA A 15 1.12 -8.00 8.70
C ALA A 15 -0.24 -7.37 9.04
N ILE A 16 -0.26 -6.34 9.90
CA ILE A 16 -1.49 -5.63 10.27
C ILE A 16 -2.09 -4.94 9.04
N ILE A 17 -1.28 -4.16 8.32
CA ILE A 17 -1.70 -3.42 7.12
C ILE A 17 -2.24 -4.39 6.06
N ASP A 18 -1.52 -5.47 5.77
CA ASP A 18 -1.95 -6.48 4.79
C ASP A 18 -3.30 -7.12 5.19
N SER A 19 -3.47 -7.48 6.46
CA SER A 19 -4.72 -8.07 6.95
C SER A 19 -5.90 -7.11 6.84
N LEU A 20 -5.71 -5.83 7.15
CA LEU A 20 -6.74 -4.79 7.06
C LEU A 20 -7.14 -4.54 5.60
N CYS A 21 -6.16 -4.38 4.70
CA CYS A 21 -6.42 -4.20 3.28
C CYS A 21 -7.18 -5.39 2.67
N LYS A 22 -6.81 -6.62 3.02
CA LYS A 22 -7.54 -7.84 2.59
C LYS A 22 -8.95 -7.92 3.16
N GLY A 23 -9.17 -7.34 4.34
CA GLY A 23 -10.50 -7.21 4.96
C GLY A 23 -11.34 -6.05 4.41
N GLY A 24 -10.85 -5.28 3.44
CA GLY A 24 -11.53 -4.09 2.92
C GLY A 24 -11.46 -2.86 3.85
N LEU A 25 -10.73 -2.96 4.96
CA LEU A 25 -10.55 -1.91 5.97
C LEU A 25 -9.35 -1.03 5.63
N VAL A 26 -9.38 -0.44 4.43
CA VAL A 26 -8.23 0.31 3.88
C VAL A 26 -7.98 1.62 4.63
N ASP A 27 -9.01 2.24 5.19
CA ASP A 27 -8.87 3.46 5.99
C ASP A 27 -8.12 3.19 7.30
N GLU A 28 -8.46 2.10 7.98
CA GLU A 28 -7.74 1.63 9.17
C GLU A 28 -6.29 1.27 8.83
N ALA A 29 -6.06 0.66 7.66
CA ALA A 29 -4.72 0.36 7.18
C ALA A 29 -3.88 1.62 6.96
N LEU A 30 -4.48 2.69 6.41
CA LEU A 30 -3.82 4.00 6.24
C LEU A 30 -3.51 4.68 7.58
N VAL A 31 -4.37 4.53 8.58
CA VAL A 31 -4.08 5.02 9.95
C VAL A 31 -2.85 4.30 10.51
N VAL A 32 -2.79 2.97 10.41
CA VAL A 32 -1.63 2.18 10.86
C VAL A 32 -0.35 2.55 10.09
N PHE A 33 -0.47 2.82 8.78
CA PHE A 33 0.66 3.30 7.97
C PHE A 33 1.16 4.68 8.40
N SER A 34 0.26 5.58 8.78
CA SER A 34 0.61 6.89 9.36
C SER A 34 1.31 6.74 10.70
N GLU A 35 0.87 5.81 11.55
CA GLU A 35 1.57 5.48 12.80
C GLU A 35 2.99 4.95 12.54
N MET A 36 3.14 4.04 11.57
CA MET A 36 4.45 3.53 11.14
C MET A 36 5.36 4.67 10.66
N HIS A 37 4.82 5.64 9.91
CA HIS A 37 5.55 6.80 9.42
C HIS A 37 6.07 7.73 10.51
N ARG A 38 5.38 7.78 11.65
CA ARG A 38 5.79 8.60 12.80
C ARG A 38 6.95 7.96 13.57
N ASP A 39 7.17 6.66 13.40
CA ASP A 39 8.32 5.96 13.97
C ASP A 39 9.50 5.95 12.98
N LEU A 40 10.44 6.89 13.18
CA LEU A 40 11.64 7.02 12.35
C LEU A 40 12.54 5.77 12.36
N SER A 41 12.36 4.84 13.32
CA SER A 41 13.13 3.61 13.37
C SER A 41 12.57 2.49 12.48
N VAL A 42 11.40 2.70 11.87
CA VAL A 42 10.73 1.69 11.05
C VAL A 42 10.55 2.19 9.61
N VAL A 43 11.19 1.50 8.68
CA VAL A 43 11.11 1.82 7.24
C VAL A 43 10.05 0.94 6.56
N PRO A 44 9.07 1.51 5.86
CA PRO A 44 8.12 0.74 5.06
C PRO A 44 8.82 -0.04 3.95
N ASN A 45 8.32 -1.23 3.63
CA ASN A 45 8.85 -2.07 2.55
C ASN A 45 7.83 -2.22 1.42
N VAL A 46 8.23 -2.91 0.34
CA VAL A 46 7.37 -3.18 -0.83
C VAL A 46 6.04 -3.85 -0.46
N VAL A 47 6.02 -4.69 0.58
CA VAL A 47 4.81 -5.40 1.01
C VAL A 47 3.78 -4.40 1.55
N VAL A 48 4.21 -3.46 2.40
CA VAL A 48 3.33 -2.41 2.95
C VAL A 48 2.67 -1.60 1.83
N TYR A 49 3.47 -1.09 0.88
CA TYR A 49 2.94 -0.30 -0.23
C TYR A 49 2.02 -1.12 -1.13
N THR A 50 2.41 -2.35 -1.48
CA THR A 50 1.61 -3.22 -2.35
C THR A 50 0.26 -3.55 -1.73
N SER A 51 0.21 -3.83 -0.42
CA SER A 51 -1.06 -4.10 0.27
C SER A 51 -1.98 -2.88 0.29
N LEU A 52 -1.46 -1.67 0.57
CA LEU A 52 -2.24 -0.43 0.56
C LEU A 52 -2.74 -0.08 -0.85
N ILE A 53 -1.87 -0.17 -1.86
CA ILE A 53 -2.21 0.05 -3.27
C ILE A 53 -3.33 -0.91 -3.67
N ASN A 54 -3.22 -2.20 -3.37
CA ASN A 54 -4.25 -3.19 -3.67
C ASN A 54 -5.60 -2.85 -2.99
N GLY A 55 -5.56 -2.50 -1.70
CA GLY A 55 -6.76 -2.09 -0.96
C GLY A 55 -7.45 -0.88 -1.59
N LEU A 56 -6.68 0.15 -1.94
CA LEU A 56 -7.20 1.38 -2.56
C LEU A 56 -7.71 1.15 -3.99
N CYS A 57 -7.01 0.32 -4.77
CA CYS A 57 -7.48 -0.11 -6.09
C CYS A 57 -8.85 -0.77 -5.99
N ASN A 58 -9.06 -1.67 -5.03
CA ASN A 58 -10.35 -2.34 -4.83
C ASN A 58 -11.44 -1.39 -4.33
N SER A 59 -11.08 -0.29 -3.67
CA SER A 59 -12.00 0.76 -3.24
C SER A 59 -12.20 1.88 -4.26
N GLY A 60 -11.57 1.82 -5.44
CA GLY A 60 -11.68 2.84 -6.49
C GLY A 60 -10.97 4.17 -6.19
N ARG A 61 -10.09 4.19 -5.18
CA ARG A 61 -9.39 5.40 -4.72
C ARG A 61 -8.10 5.63 -5.50
N LEU A 62 -8.20 5.72 -6.82
CA LEU A 62 -7.06 5.71 -7.75
C LEU A 62 -6.12 6.92 -7.61
N ILE A 63 -6.65 8.07 -7.16
CA ILE A 63 -5.82 9.26 -6.83
C ILE A 63 -4.83 8.94 -5.70
N GLU A 64 -5.27 8.17 -4.70
CA GLU A 64 -4.44 7.78 -3.56
C GLU A 64 -3.47 6.65 -3.90
N VAL A 65 -3.88 5.75 -4.79
CA VAL A 65 -2.97 4.75 -5.40
C VAL A 65 -1.77 5.45 -6.03
N LYS A 66 -2.01 6.46 -6.87
CA LYS A 66 -0.94 7.23 -7.52
C LYS A 66 -0.01 7.89 -6.50
N ARG A 67 -0.58 8.53 -5.47
CA ARG A 67 0.21 9.18 -4.40
C ARG A 67 1.10 8.19 -3.65
N LEU A 68 0.58 7.01 -3.31
CA LEU A 68 1.37 5.97 -2.63
C LEU A 68 2.46 5.39 -3.54
N PHE A 69 2.16 5.21 -4.83
CA PHE A 69 3.15 4.77 -5.81
C PHE A 69 4.28 5.82 -5.96
N ASP A 70 3.94 7.10 -6.07
CA ASP A 70 4.92 8.18 -6.16
C ASP A 70 5.79 8.27 -4.88
N ASP A 71 5.19 8.14 -3.69
CA ASP A 71 5.91 8.09 -2.41
C ASP A 71 6.88 6.89 -2.35
N MET A 72 6.42 5.70 -2.79
CA MET A 72 7.24 4.49 -2.89
C MET A 72 8.47 4.69 -3.78
N VAL A 73 8.27 5.29 -4.97
CA VAL A 73 9.36 5.61 -5.92
C VAL A 73 10.31 6.66 -5.34
N SER A 74 9.79 7.70 -4.69
CA SER A 74 10.61 8.76 -4.07
C SER A 74 11.55 8.21 -2.98
N ARG A 75 11.12 7.13 -2.30
CA ARG A 75 11.90 6.40 -1.28
C ARG A 75 12.81 5.34 -1.86
N ARG A 76 12.89 5.22 -3.19
CA ARG A 76 13.68 4.20 -3.90
C ARG A 76 13.28 2.77 -3.54
N ILE A 77 12.01 2.56 -3.21
CA ILE A 77 11.45 1.21 -3.00
C ILE A 77 10.92 0.76 -4.35
N SER A 78 11.48 -0.33 -4.89
CA SER A 78 11.07 -0.85 -6.19
C SER A 78 9.70 -1.53 -6.12
N ALA A 79 8.78 -1.09 -6.99
CA ALA A 79 7.54 -1.79 -7.24
C ALA A 79 7.82 -3.19 -7.78
N ASP A 80 7.04 -4.17 -7.33
CA ASP A 80 7.13 -5.53 -7.84
C ASP A 80 5.99 -5.83 -8.82
N VAL A 81 6.02 -7.02 -9.42
CA VAL A 81 4.99 -7.47 -10.37
C VAL A 81 3.59 -7.42 -9.75
N LYS A 82 3.45 -7.66 -8.44
CA LYS A 82 2.15 -7.58 -7.77
C LYS A 82 1.68 -6.13 -7.69
N THR A 83 2.56 -5.19 -7.37
CA THR A 83 2.24 -3.75 -7.36
C THR A 83 1.65 -3.31 -8.71
N TYR A 84 2.33 -3.60 -9.81
CA TYR A 84 1.86 -3.24 -11.16
C TYR A 84 0.55 -3.96 -11.53
N ASN A 85 0.43 -5.26 -11.24
CA ASN A 85 -0.79 -6.01 -11.48
C ASN A 85 -2.00 -5.42 -10.74
N CYS A 86 -1.81 -5.01 -9.48
CA CYS A 86 -2.86 -4.36 -8.68
C CYS A 86 -3.31 -3.04 -9.33
N MET A 87 -2.38 -2.21 -9.79
CA MET A 87 -2.69 -0.93 -10.44
C MET A 87 -3.43 -1.14 -11.77
N ILE A 88 -2.93 -2.03 -12.63
CA ILE A 88 -3.58 -2.37 -13.92
C ILE A 88 -5.00 -2.89 -13.66
N HIS A 89 -5.15 -3.81 -12.71
CA HIS A 89 -6.45 -4.36 -12.34
C HIS A 89 -7.40 -3.27 -11.81
N GLY A 90 -6.92 -2.41 -10.91
CA GLY A 90 -7.69 -1.32 -10.33
C GLY A 90 -8.19 -0.32 -11.39
N HIS A 91 -7.31 0.12 -12.29
CA HIS A 91 -7.70 1.00 -13.40
C HIS A 91 -8.70 0.31 -14.36
N CYS A 92 -8.50 -0.97 -14.69
CA CYS A 92 -9.47 -1.73 -15.51
C CYS A 92 -10.84 -1.84 -14.83
N LEU A 93 -10.87 -2.13 -13.52
CA LEU A 93 -12.09 -2.30 -12.74
C LEU A 93 -12.94 -1.02 -12.70
N HIS A 94 -12.30 0.15 -12.75
CA HIS A 94 -12.97 1.46 -12.67
C HIS A 94 -13.10 2.16 -14.03
N GLY A 95 -12.80 1.47 -15.13
CA GLY A 95 -12.98 1.98 -16.49
C GLY A 95 -11.88 2.92 -16.99
N GLU A 96 -10.77 3.06 -16.27
CA GLU A 96 -9.62 3.90 -16.65
C GLU A 96 -8.60 3.15 -17.52
N GLN A 97 -9.07 2.58 -18.63
CA GLN A 97 -8.30 1.65 -19.49
C GLN A 97 -7.05 2.28 -20.12
N GLU A 98 -7.08 3.58 -20.42
CA GLU A 98 -5.94 4.31 -20.97
C GLU A 98 -4.78 4.43 -19.96
N GLU A 99 -5.08 4.65 -18.68
CA GLU A 99 -4.04 4.66 -17.64
C GLU A 99 -3.52 3.24 -17.38
N ALA A 100 -4.39 2.22 -17.42
CA ALA A 100 -3.97 0.82 -17.29
C ALA A 100 -2.93 0.42 -18.37
N ARG A 101 -3.11 0.88 -19.62
CA ARG A 101 -2.18 0.60 -20.72
C ARG A 101 -0.78 1.16 -20.50
N ARG A 102 -0.64 2.32 -19.86
CA ARG A 102 0.68 2.94 -19.60
C ARG A 102 1.60 2.09 -18.72
N TYR A 103 1.05 1.15 -17.96
CA TYR A 103 1.83 0.24 -17.12
C TYR A 103 2.28 -1.04 -17.85
N LEU A 104 1.89 -1.21 -19.12
CA LEU A 104 2.25 -2.37 -19.97
C LEU A 104 3.32 -2.05 -21.02
N ASP A 105 3.61 -0.77 -21.25
CA ASP A 105 4.65 -0.28 -22.18
C ASP A 105 6.03 -0.24 -21.50
#